data_AF-A0AAF0R3V3-F1
#
_entry.id   AF-A0AAF0R3V3-F1
#
_cell.length_a   1.000
_cell.length_b   1.000
_cell.length_c   1.000
_cell.angle_alpha   90.00
_cell.angle_beta   90.00
_cell.angle_gamma   90.00
#
_symmetry.space_group_name_H-M   'P 1'
#
loop_
_entity.id
_entity.type
_entity.pdbx_description
1 polymer ?
#
loop_
_entity_poly.entity_id
_entity_poly.type
_entity_poly.pdbx_seq_one_letter_code
_entity_poly.pdbx_strand_id
1 'polypeptide(L)'
;MHVVRTHKGADDRAFKSIYQEQDEDGNIGISLSKRLMVVAGETLKSNITTLGPLVLPMSEQLLYFGYLIARKVFKLKNINPYILDFKLAFEHFFIHAGGRAVLDEMEKNLDLTEWHMEPSRMALYRFGNTSSSLVWYELAYSEAKGRIKKGDRAWQIGFGSGFKCNSVVWHALKTINPTMEKNPWTDEIHDFPVNVPLVMDLSV
;
A
#
# COMPACT_ATOMS: atom_id res chain seq x y z
N MET A 1 15.18 6.67 8.46
CA MET A 1 13.93 6.04 8.94
C MET A 1 12.89 7.13 9.03
N HIS A 2 11.78 7.01 8.32
CA HIS A 2 10.73 8.04 8.28
C HIS A 2 9.38 7.41 8.60
N VAL A 3 8.55 8.15 9.33
CA VAL A 3 7.17 7.76 9.63
C VAL A 3 6.29 8.94 9.23
N VAL A 4 5.33 8.69 8.35
CA VAL A 4 4.35 9.69 7.89
C VAL A 4 2.96 9.19 8.21
N ARG A 5 2.23 9.99 9.00
CA ARG A 5 0.87 9.68 9.44
C ARG A 5 -0.09 10.67 8.85
N THR A 6 -1.08 10.18 8.12
CA THR A 6 -2.21 10.98 7.62
C THR A 6 -3.48 10.45 8.26
N HIS A 7 -4.27 11.34 8.87
CA HIS A 7 -5.52 11.01 9.51
C HIS A 7 -6.59 12.00 9.08
N LYS A 8 -7.68 11.51 8.49
CA LYS A 8 -8.80 12.34 8.03
C LYS A 8 -10.05 12.21 8.91
N GLY A 9 -9.94 11.65 10.11
CA GLY A 9 -11.10 11.41 10.98
C GLY A 9 -11.89 12.63 11.43
N ALA A 10 -11.39 13.85 11.21
CA ALA A 10 -12.14 15.10 11.42
C ALA A 10 -13.16 15.40 10.29
N ASP A 11 -13.03 14.74 9.13
CA ASP A 11 -14.03 14.79 8.06
C ASP A 11 -15.05 13.68 8.29
N ASP A 12 -16.32 14.03 8.49
CA ASP A 12 -17.41 13.08 8.70
C ASP A 12 -17.49 12.02 7.61
N ARG A 13 -17.14 12.36 6.36
CA ARG A 13 -17.15 11.41 5.24
C ARG A 13 -16.10 10.33 5.42
N ALA A 14 -14.96 10.68 6.00
CA ALA A 14 -13.86 9.76 6.29
C ALA A 14 -14.08 9.01 7.61
N PHE A 15 -14.66 9.68 8.60
CA PHE A 15 -15.03 9.07 9.86
C PHE A 15 -16.06 7.95 9.66
N LYS A 16 -17.12 8.24 8.91
CA LYS A 16 -18.21 7.30 8.62
C LYS A 16 -17.95 6.39 7.41
N SER A 17 -16.74 6.38 6.85
CA SER A 17 -16.45 5.57 5.65
C SER A 17 -16.42 4.08 5.93
N ILE A 18 -16.00 3.71 7.14
CA ILE A 18 -16.04 2.36 7.71
C ILE A 18 -16.50 2.56 9.15
N TYR A 19 -17.74 2.18 9.46
CA TYR A 19 -18.32 2.42 10.77
C TYR A 19 -19.08 1.21 11.27
N GLN A 20 -19.05 0.97 12.57
CA GLN A 20 -19.88 -0.07 13.17
C GLN A 20 -21.26 0.51 13.46
N GLU A 21 -22.29 -0.06 12.84
CA GLU A 21 -23.67 0.38 13.02
C GLU A 21 -24.62 -0.82 13.07
N GLN A 22 -25.82 -0.57 13.60
CA GLN A 22 -26.88 -1.56 13.67
C GLN A 22 -27.76 -1.40 12.43
N ASP A 23 -28.06 -2.50 11.75
CA ASP A 23 -28.98 -2.51 10.61
C ASP A 23 -30.45 -2.42 11.05
N GLU A 24 -31.37 -2.34 10.07
CA GLU A 24 -32.81 -2.22 10.31
C GLU A 24 -33.41 -3.44 11.03
N ASP A 25 -32.77 -4.61 10.92
CA ASP A 25 -33.16 -5.85 11.56
C ASP A 25 -32.56 -6.01 12.98
N GLY A 26 -31.80 -5.00 13.43
CA GLY A 26 -31.20 -4.98 14.76
C GLY A 26 -29.86 -5.71 14.85
N ASN A 27 -29.25 -6.12 13.74
CA ASN A 27 -27.94 -6.78 13.74
C ASN A 27 -26.81 -5.75 13.71
N ILE A 28 -25.80 -5.93 14.56
CA ILE A 28 -24.62 -5.07 14.58
C ILE A 28 -23.62 -5.55 13.52
N GLY A 29 -23.28 -4.67 12.58
CA GLY A 29 -22.34 -4.95 11.49
C GLY A 29 -21.34 -3.82 11.23
N ILE A 30 -20.50 -4.00 10.22
CA ILE A 30 -19.61 -2.97 9.69
C ILE A 30 -20.19 -2.43 8.39
N SER A 31 -20.52 -1.15 8.39
CA SER A 31 -21.00 -0.42 7.22
C SER A 31 -19.83 0.18 6.45
N LEU A 32 -19.85 -0.02 5.13
CA LEU A 32 -18.89 0.52 4.19
C LEU A 32 -19.57 1.58 3.31
N SER A 33 -19.15 2.83 3.45
CA SER A 33 -19.69 3.91 2.63
C SER A 33 -19.28 3.75 1.16
N LYS A 34 -20.18 4.07 0.23
CA LYS A 34 -19.86 4.18 -1.21
C LYS A 34 -18.72 5.16 -1.52
N ARG A 35 -18.41 6.06 -0.58
CA ARG A 35 -17.32 7.05 -0.71
C ARG A 35 -15.97 6.56 -0.20
N LEU A 36 -15.88 5.34 0.32
CA LEU A 36 -14.67 4.79 0.91
C LEU A 36 -13.46 4.92 -0.02
N MET A 37 -13.59 4.52 -1.27
CA MET A 37 -12.49 4.56 -2.25
C MET A 37 -12.02 5.99 -2.54
N VAL A 38 -12.93 6.95 -2.59
CA VAL A 38 -12.59 8.37 -2.82
C VAL A 38 -11.79 8.92 -1.63
N VAL A 39 -12.30 8.72 -0.41
CA VAL A 39 -11.61 9.15 0.81
C VAL A 39 -10.25 8.46 0.92
N ALA A 40 -10.18 7.18 0.55
CA ALA A 40 -8.96 6.40 0.55
C ALA A 40 -7.89 7.01 -0.36
N GLY A 41 -8.25 7.24 -1.62
CA GLY A 41 -7.36 7.84 -2.62
C GLY A 41 -6.88 9.24 -2.21
N GLU A 42 -7.77 10.08 -1.66
CA GLU A 42 -7.35 11.41 -1.20
C GLU A 42 -6.40 11.35 0.02
N THR A 43 -6.60 10.38 0.92
CA THR A 43 -5.75 10.20 2.10
C THR A 43 -4.39 9.64 1.71
N LEU A 44 -4.37 8.66 0.81
CA LEU A 44 -3.16 8.14 0.20
C LEU A 44 -2.38 9.26 -0.49
N LYS A 45 -3.05 10.05 -1.34
CA LYS A 45 -2.44 11.18 -2.04
C LYS A 45 -1.78 12.17 -1.07
N SER A 46 -2.44 12.51 0.02
CA SER A 46 -1.87 13.39 1.05
C SER A 46 -0.64 12.76 1.74
N ASN A 47 -0.70 11.46 2.01
CA ASN A 47 0.42 10.73 2.63
C ASN A 47 1.64 10.71 1.71
N ILE A 48 1.48 10.29 0.45
CA ILE A 48 2.60 10.20 -0.52
C ILE A 48 3.16 11.57 -0.88
N THR A 49 2.34 12.63 -0.90
CA THR A 49 2.83 14.01 -1.12
C THR A 49 3.73 14.47 0.03
N THR A 50 3.45 14.01 1.25
CA THR A 50 4.27 14.31 2.43
C THR A 50 5.52 13.42 2.47
N LEU A 51 5.39 12.16 2.06
CA LEU A 51 6.49 11.20 2.05
C LEU A 51 7.51 11.48 0.94
N GLY A 52 7.05 11.86 -0.25
CA GLY A 52 7.88 12.03 -1.45
C GLY A 52 9.15 12.85 -1.21
N PRO A 53 9.07 14.09 -0.68
CA PRO A 53 10.24 14.91 -0.41
C PRO A 53 11.26 14.31 0.58
N LEU A 54 10.82 13.39 1.44
CA LEU A 54 11.67 12.77 2.46
C LEU A 54 12.47 11.58 1.92
N VAL A 55 12.04 10.97 0.81
CA VAL A 55 12.57 9.67 0.36
C VAL A 55 13.03 9.66 -1.09
N LEU A 56 12.45 10.52 -1.94
CA LEU A 56 12.76 10.56 -3.35
C LEU A 56 14.05 11.37 -3.61
N PRO A 57 14.84 11.01 -4.63
CA PRO A 57 15.97 11.82 -5.08
C PRO A 57 15.56 13.24 -5.46
N MET A 58 16.45 14.21 -5.27
CA MET A 58 16.19 15.62 -5.61
C MET A 58 15.81 15.82 -7.08
N SER A 59 16.36 15.03 -8.00
CA SER A 59 16.01 15.05 -9.42
C SER A 59 14.52 14.79 -9.66
N GLU A 60 13.97 13.79 -8.97
CA GLU A 60 12.56 13.40 -9.06
C GLU A 60 11.66 14.49 -8.45
N GLN A 61 12.09 15.07 -7.33
CA GLN A 61 11.37 16.18 -6.69
C GLN A 61 11.31 17.41 -7.62
N LEU A 62 12.44 17.79 -8.21
CA LEU A 62 12.51 18.93 -9.14
C LEU A 62 11.63 18.71 -10.37
N LEU A 63 11.59 17.49 -10.92
CA LEU A 63 10.73 17.14 -12.04
C LEU A 63 9.24 17.30 -11.68
N TYR A 64 8.83 16.75 -10.52
CA TYR A 64 7.46 16.89 -10.04
C TYR A 64 7.08 18.35 -9.77
N PHE A 65 7.93 19.12 -9.10
CA PHE A 65 7.68 20.54 -8.86
C PHE A 65 7.62 21.35 -10.15
N GLY A 66 8.53 21.10 -11.10
CA GLY A 66 8.50 21.72 -12.42
C GLY A 66 7.18 21.44 -13.14
N TYR A 67 6.70 20.20 -13.06
CA TYR A 67 5.41 19.79 -13.62
C TYR A 67 4.22 20.49 -12.95
N LEU A 68 4.23 20.60 -11.61
CA LEU A 68 3.21 21.33 -10.86
C LEU A 68 3.16 22.80 -11.23
N ILE A 69 4.33 23.45 -11.34
CA ILE A 69 4.46 24.85 -11.77
C ILE A 69 3.92 24.99 -13.19
N ALA A 70 4.31 24.10 -14.11
CA ALA A 70 3.89 24.17 -15.49
C ALA A 70 2.36 24.09 -15.63
N ARG A 71 1.74 23.18 -14.88
CA ARG A 71 0.29 23.01 -14.88
C ARG A 71 -0.44 24.20 -14.23
N LYS A 72 0.09 24.74 -13.14
CA LYS A 72 -0.56 25.81 -12.37
C LYS A 72 -0.38 27.19 -13.00
N VAL A 73 0.82 27.49 -13.51
CA VAL A 73 1.19 28.81 -14.05
C VAL A 73 0.87 28.91 -15.54
N PHE A 74 1.28 27.93 -16.34
CA PHE A 74 1.04 27.97 -17.80
C PHE A 74 -0.35 27.44 -18.20
N LYS A 75 -1.21 27.08 -17.23
CA LYS A 75 -2.58 26.56 -17.45
C LYS A 75 -2.65 25.45 -18.50
N LEU A 76 -1.58 24.66 -18.63
CA LEU A 76 -1.50 23.53 -19.56
C LEU A 76 -2.36 22.40 -19.00
N LYS A 77 -3.67 22.49 -19.23
CA LYS A 77 -4.67 21.51 -18.76
C LYS A 77 -4.54 20.15 -19.44
N ASN A 78 -3.80 20.08 -20.54
CA ASN A 78 -3.64 18.87 -21.37
C ASN A 78 -2.46 17.98 -20.95
N ILE A 79 -1.72 18.32 -19.90
CA ILE A 79 -0.61 17.47 -19.44
C ILE A 79 -1.09 16.60 -18.27
N ASN A 80 -0.92 15.28 -18.42
CA ASN A 80 -1.31 14.25 -17.44
C ASN A 80 -0.47 14.32 -16.16
N PRO A 81 -1.06 14.49 -14.96
CA PRO A 81 -0.32 14.64 -13.72
C PRO A 81 0.87 13.67 -13.60
N TYR A 82 2.06 14.22 -13.36
CA TYR A 82 3.26 13.42 -13.15
C TYR A 82 3.10 12.56 -11.90
N ILE A 83 3.26 11.25 -12.07
CA ILE A 83 3.23 10.26 -10.99
C ILE A 83 4.66 10.12 -10.48
N LEU A 84 4.84 10.28 -9.17
CA LEU A 84 6.14 10.15 -8.53
C LEU A 84 6.62 8.70 -8.63
N ASP A 85 7.83 8.48 -9.12
CA ASP A 85 8.37 7.12 -9.17
C ASP A 85 9.01 6.71 -7.83
N PHE A 86 8.19 6.13 -6.95
CA PHE A 86 8.63 5.62 -5.66
C PHE A 86 9.56 4.41 -5.77
N LYS A 87 9.66 3.76 -6.94
CA LYS A 87 10.63 2.67 -7.18
C LYS A 87 12.08 3.15 -7.09
N LEU A 88 12.33 4.46 -7.27
CA LEU A 88 13.64 5.07 -7.04
C LEU A 88 14.01 5.16 -5.54
N ALA A 89 13.01 5.17 -4.66
CA ALA A 89 13.19 5.30 -3.21
C ALA A 89 13.14 3.97 -2.46
N PHE A 90 12.52 2.94 -3.03
CA PHE A 90 12.28 1.68 -2.35
C PHE A 90 12.48 0.48 -3.27
N GLU A 91 13.16 -0.52 -2.73
CA GLU A 91 13.32 -1.82 -3.34
C GLU A 91 12.16 -2.75 -2.97
N HIS A 92 11.49 -2.54 -1.82
CA HIS A 92 10.38 -3.40 -1.39
C HIS A 92 9.15 -2.59 -0.96
N PHE A 93 7.96 -3.08 -1.32
CA PHE A 93 6.68 -2.47 -1.00
C PHE A 93 5.79 -3.48 -0.26
N PHE A 94 5.26 -3.06 0.88
CA PHE A 94 4.39 -3.85 1.74
C PHE A 94 3.12 -3.05 2.01
N ILE A 95 2.04 -3.42 1.32
CA ILE A 95 0.81 -2.67 1.24
C ILE A 95 -0.28 -3.43 2.01
N HIS A 96 -0.66 -2.89 3.17
CA HIS A 96 -1.79 -3.40 3.92
C HIS A 96 -3.05 -3.38 3.05
N ALA A 97 -3.53 -4.56 2.68
CA ALA A 97 -4.76 -4.70 1.94
C ALA A 97 -5.94 -4.91 2.87
N GLY A 98 -6.92 -3.99 2.81
CA GLY A 98 -8.28 -4.29 3.27
C GLY A 98 -8.95 -5.39 2.42
N GLY A 99 -8.51 -5.51 1.16
CA GLY A 99 -8.95 -6.48 0.16
C GLY A 99 -8.28 -6.22 -1.19
N ARG A 100 -8.57 -7.05 -2.19
CA ARG A 100 -7.91 -7.02 -3.52
C ARG A 100 -7.98 -5.65 -4.21
N ALA A 101 -9.14 -5.01 -4.18
CA ALA A 101 -9.34 -3.70 -4.83
C ALA A 101 -8.39 -2.62 -4.32
N VAL A 102 -7.96 -2.70 -3.05
CA VAL A 102 -6.97 -1.77 -2.49
C VAL A 102 -5.58 -2.01 -3.10
N LEU A 103 -5.20 -3.28 -3.31
CA LEU A 103 -3.94 -3.63 -3.96
C LEU A 103 -3.92 -3.17 -5.42
N ASP A 104 -5.01 -3.40 -6.16
CA ASP A 104 -5.11 -3.02 -7.58
C ASP A 104 -5.03 -1.49 -7.75
N GLU A 105 -5.68 -0.73 -6.85
CA GLU A 105 -5.62 0.73 -6.86
C GLU A 105 -4.21 1.23 -6.48
N MET A 106 -3.54 0.57 -5.55
CA MET A 106 -2.16 0.92 -5.17
C MET A 106 -1.15 0.64 -6.28
N GLU A 107 -1.28 -0.52 -6.95
CA GLU A 107 -0.46 -0.88 -8.11
C GLU A 107 -0.58 0.19 -9.20
N LYS A 108 -1.80 0.60 -9.53
CA LYS A 108 -2.06 1.60 -10.55
C LYS A 108 -1.57 3.01 -10.17
N ASN A 109 -1.77 3.44 -8.92
CA ASN A 109 -1.41 4.80 -8.50
C ASN A 109 0.10 5.01 -8.32
N LEU A 110 0.83 3.94 -8.03
CA LEU A 110 2.28 3.99 -7.79
C LEU A 110 3.08 3.38 -8.95
N ASP A 111 2.39 2.90 -9.99
CA ASP A 111 2.99 2.23 -11.15
C ASP A 111 3.92 1.08 -10.69
N LEU A 112 3.39 0.22 -9.81
CA LEU A 112 4.12 -0.92 -9.27
C LEU A 112 4.03 -2.11 -10.23
N THR A 113 5.11 -2.89 -10.27
CA THR A 113 5.15 -4.12 -11.06
C THR A 113 4.62 -5.31 -10.27
N GLU A 114 4.30 -6.41 -10.96
CA GLU A 114 3.89 -7.67 -10.33
C GLU A 114 4.89 -8.14 -9.27
N TRP A 115 6.19 -7.95 -9.49
CA TRP A 115 7.24 -8.30 -8.53
C TRP A 115 7.11 -7.56 -7.19
N HIS A 116 6.74 -6.27 -7.23
CA HIS A 116 6.49 -5.46 -6.03
C HIS A 116 5.17 -5.85 -5.34
N MET A 117 4.16 -6.23 -6.13
CA MET A 117 2.83 -6.57 -5.63
C MET A 117 2.73 -8.00 -5.11
N GLU A 118 3.59 -8.91 -5.57
CA GLU A 118 3.58 -10.33 -5.22
C GLU A 118 3.54 -10.59 -3.71
N PRO A 119 4.37 -9.97 -2.85
CA PRO A 119 4.30 -10.21 -1.40
C PRO A 119 2.93 -9.86 -0.81
N SER A 120 2.36 -8.72 -1.22
CA SER A 120 1.05 -8.25 -0.77
C SER A 120 -0.09 -9.15 -1.26
N ARG A 121 -0.04 -9.56 -2.54
CA ARG A 121 -1.05 -10.45 -3.14
C ARG A 121 -1.01 -11.86 -2.56
N MET A 122 0.19 -12.42 -2.36
CA MET A 122 0.33 -13.77 -1.81
C MET A 122 -0.03 -13.80 -0.33
N ALA A 123 0.37 -12.79 0.46
CA ALA A 123 -0.04 -12.68 1.86
C ALA A 123 -1.56 -12.58 1.99
N LEU A 124 -2.21 -11.74 1.18
CA LEU A 124 -3.67 -11.63 1.15
C LEU A 124 -4.34 -12.94 0.70
N TYR A 125 -3.80 -13.63 -0.31
CA TYR A 125 -4.32 -14.90 -0.79
C TYR A 125 -4.26 -15.99 0.29
N ARG A 126 -3.10 -16.14 0.94
CA ARG A 126 -2.87 -17.22 1.90
C ARG A 126 -3.54 -16.96 3.25
N PHE A 127 -3.37 -15.76 3.80
CA PHE A 127 -3.77 -15.45 5.17
C PHE A 127 -5.05 -14.64 5.25
N GLY A 128 -5.57 -14.17 4.12
CA GLY A 128 -6.66 -13.19 4.12
C GLY A 128 -6.21 -11.85 4.72
N ASN A 129 -7.21 -11.02 5.06
CA ASN A 129 -6.96 -9.76 5.74
C ASN A 129 -6.79 -10.00 7.25
N THR A 130 -5.55 -10.15 7.71
CA THR A 130 -5.20 -10.27 9.12
C THR A 130 -5.11 -8.90 9.83
N SER A 131 -5.79 -7.88 9.30
CA SER A 131 -5.75 -6.51 9.80
C SER A 131 -4.32 -5.96 9.78
N SER A 132 -3.94 -5.18 10.79
CA SER A 132 -2.65 -4.48 10.85
C SER A 132 -1.41 -5.37 10.75
N SER A 133 -1.51 -6.68 11.04
CA SER A 133 -0.36 -7.59 10.98
C SER A 133 -0.01 -8.03 9.56
N LEU A 134 -0.91 -7.83 8.57
CA LEU A 134 -0.72 -8.30 7.19
C LEU A 134 0.62 -7.84 6.59
N VAL A 135 1.01 -6.59 6.80
CA VAL A 135 2.29 -6.03 6.30
C VAL A 135 3.53 -6.74 6.82
N TRP A 136 3.44 -7.45 7.95
CA TRP A 136 4.52 -8.27 8.47
C TRP A 136 4.58 -9.64 7.81
N TYR A 137 3.42 -10.20 7.42
CA TYR A 137 3.39 -11.41 6.60
C TYR A 137 3.94 -11.15 5.19
N GLU A 138 3.75 -9.95 4.65
CA GLU A 138 4.31 -9.51 3.37
C GLU A 138 5.83 -9.35 3.43
N LEU A 139 6.35 -8.76 4.51
CA LEU A 139 7.79 -8.71 4.77
C LEU A 139 8.36 -10.13 4.90
N ALA A 140 7.74 -10.97 5.73
CA ALA A 140 8.17 -12.36 5.93
C ALA A 140 8.16 -13.17 4.61
N TYR A 141 7.23 -12.88 3.71
CA TYR A 141 7.22 -13.47 2.37
C TYR A 141 8.49 -13.11 1.60
N SER A 142 8.87 -11.83 1.60
CA SER A 142 10.07 -11.35 0.91
C SER A 142 11.36 -11.87 1.55
N GLU A 143 11.38 -12.02 2.87
CA GLU A 143 12.45 -12.68 3.61
C GLU A 143 12.58 -14.17 3.22
N ALA A 144 11.46 -14.90 3.15
CA ALA A 144 11.44 -16.31 2.77
C ALA A 144 11.85 -16.53 1.31
N LYS A 145 11.52 -15.60 0.42
CA LYS A 145 12.03 -15.56 -0.97
C LYS A 145 13.51 -15.15 -1.07
N GLY A 146 14.15 -14.80 0.05
CA GLY A 146 15.53 -14.33 0.08
C GLY A 146 15.74 -12.99 -0.65
N ARG A 147 14.68 -12.17 -0.79
CA ARG A 147 14.71 -10.90 -1.53
C ARG A 147 15.37 -9.77 -0.73
N ILE A 148 15.26 -9.78 0.60
CA ILE A 148 15.77 -8.71 1.47
C ILE A 148 17.31 -8.77 1.56
N LYS A 149 17.99 -7.76 1.02
CA LYS A 149 19.44 -7.58 1.09
C LYS A 149 19.82 -6.42 2.00
N LYS A 150 21.03 -6.46 2.57
CA LYS A 150 21.59 -5.34 3.33
C LYS A 150 21.65 -4.10 2.45
N GLY A 151 21.12 -2.98 2.94
CA GLY A 151 21.06 -1.71 2.22
C GLY A 151 19.70 -1.44 1.56
N ASP A 152 18.86 -2.47 1.39
CA ASP A 152 17.54 -2.31 0.79
C ASP A 152 16.66 -1.40 1.64
N ARG A 153 15.83 -0.61 0.98
CA ARG A 153 14.82 0.25 1.58
C ARG A 153 13.45 -0.38 1.33
N ALA A 154 12.66 -0.45 2.37
CA ALA A 154 11.32 -1.01 2.30
C ALA A 154 10.29 -0.01 2.79
N TRP A 155 9.15 0.05 2.11
CA TRP A 155 8.02 0.88 2.48
C TRP A 155 6.85 0.02 2.92
N GLN A 156 6.49 0.14 4.20
CA GLN A 156 5.23 -0.37 4.72
C GLN A 156 4.19 0.74 4.69
N ILE A 157 3.03 0.46 4.10
CA ILE A 157 1.89 1.37 4.07
C ILE A 157 0.63 0.68 4.59
N GLY A 158 0.01 1.31 5.59
CA GLY A 158 -1.16 0.83 6.30
C GLY A 158 -2.38 1.74 6.14
N PHE A 159 -3.55 1.16 5.85
CA PHE A 159 -4.85 1.85 5.86
C PHE A 159 -5.71 1.45 7.06
N GLY A 160 -6.64 2.31 7.46
CA GLY A 160 -7.60 1.99 8.54
C GLY A 160 -8.80 2.93 8.58
N SER A 161 -9.83 2.59 9.36
CA SER A 161 -11.06 3.39 9.52
C SER A 161 -10.82 4.77 10.14
N GLY A 162 -11.78 5.69 9.96
CA GLY A 162 -11.58 7.13 10.24
C GLY A 162 -10.66 7.80 9.21
N PHE A 163 -10.75 7.33 7.96
CA PHE A 163 -9.65 7.00 7.07
C PHE A 163 -8.23 7.47 7.48
N LYS A 164 -7.38 6.49 7.80
CA LYS A 164 -5.96 6.65 8.16
C LYS A 164 -5.09 6.07 7.07
N CYS A 165 -3.97 6.73 6.80
CA CYS A 165 -2.90 6.19 5.97
C CYS A 165 -1.57 6.44 6.70
N ASN A 166 -0.86 5.37 7.04
CA ASN A 166 0.41 5.42 7.74
C ASN A 166 1.50 4.79 6.87
N SER A 167 2.60 5.51 6.70
CA SER A 167 3.76 5.07 5.95
C SER A 167 4.95 4.96 6.88
N VAL A 168 5.66 3.84 6.80
CA VAL A 168 6.91 3.59 7.52
C VAL A 168 7.99 3.17 6.53
N VAL A 169 9.12 3.85 6.62
CA VAL A 169 10.30 3.60 5.78
C VAL A 169 11.38 2.90 6.59
N TRP A 170 11.70 1.70 6.15
CA TRP A 170 12.69 0.81 6.72
C TRP A 170 13.95 0.77 5.88
N HIS A 171 15.06 0.43 6.53
CA HIS A 171 16.33 0.16 5.88
C HIS A 171 16.90 -1.15 6.42
N ALA A 172 17.17 -2.11 5.53
CA ALA A 172 17.66 -3.43 5.88
C ALA A 172 19.11 -3.35 6.36
N LEU A 173 19.34 -3.68 7.63
CA LEU A 173 20.67 -3.65 8.25
C LEU A 173 21.52 -4.88 7.93
N LYS A 174 20.88 -5.99 7.56
CA LYS A 174 21.50 -7.25 7.19
C LYS A 174 20.78 -7.88 6.00
N THR A 175 21.50 -8.71 5.25
CA THR A 175 20.90 -9.61 4.25
C THR A 175 20.25 -10.76 4.99
N ILE A 176 19.01 -11.10 4.63
CA ILE A 176 18.28 -12.21 5.22
C ILE A 176 18.60 -13.49 4.45
N ASN A 177 19.06 -14.52 5.17
CA ASN A 177 19.25 -15.85 4.60
C ASN A 177 18.02 -16.71 4.93
N PRO A 178 17.21 -17.08 3.92
CA PRO A 178 15.96 -17.83 4.16
C PRO A 178 16.20 -19.22 4.75
N THR A 179 17.39 -19.80 4.63
CA THR A 179 17.69 -21.12 5.22
C THR A 179 18.00 -21.06 6.71
N MET A 180 18.26 -19.86 7.25
CA MET A 180 18.68 -19.66 8.63
C MET A 180 17.59 -19.09 9.52
N GLU A 181 16.54 -18.54 8.92
CA GLU A 181 15.44 -17.88 9.63
C GLU A 181 14.16 -18.72 9.45
N LYS A 182 13.42 -18.94 10.54
CA LYS A 182 12.07 -19.55 10.47
C LYS A 182 11.03 -18.45 10.50
N ASN A 183 10.07 -18.50 9.57
CA ASN A 183 8.98 -17.56 9.50
C ASN A 183 7.69 -18.26 9.01
N PRO A 184 6.54 -17.57 8.97
CA PRO A 184 5.26 -18.18 8.61
C PRO A 184 5.22 -18.85 7.25
N TRP A 185 6.16 -18.56 6.34
CA TRP A 185 6.21 -19.09 4.97
C TRP A 185 7.21 -20.21 4.78
N THR A 186 8.08 -20.50 5.77
CA THR A 186 9.25 -21.36 5.61
C THR A 186 8.93 -22.72 4.96
N ASP A 187 7.82 -23.35 5.34
CA ASP A 187 7.50 -24.71 4.92
C ASP A 187 6.89 -24.80 3.51
N GLU A 188 6.37 -23.70 2.96
CA GLU A 188 5.55 -23.69 1.74
C GLU A 188 5.92 -22.58 0.74
N ILE A 189 6.93 -21.75 1.02
CA ILE A 189 7.29 -20.60 0.16
C ILE A 189 7.62 -20.99 -1.29
N HIS A 190 8.06 -22.23 -1.50
CA HIS A 190 8.40 -22.78 -2.81
C HIS A 190 7.17 -23.02 -3.70
N ASP A 191 5.98 -23.11 -3.12
CA ASP A 191 4.71 -23.28 -3.85
C ASP A 191 4.13 -21.95 -4.36
N PHE A 192 4.76 -20.83 -4.00
CA PHE A 192 4.36 -19.48 -4.40
C PHE A 192 5.30 -18.90 -5.46
N PRO A 193 4.87 -17.92 -6.28
CA PRO A 193 3.52 -17.39 -6.35
C PRO A 193 2.55 -18.36 -7.03
N VAL A 194 1.30 -18.33 -6.58
CA VAL A 194 0.19 -19.02 -7.27
C VAL A 194 -0.53 -18.05 -8.19
N ASN A 195 -1.15 -18.57 -9.25
CA ASN A 195 -2.01 -17.76 -10.09
C ASN A 195 -3.34 -17.49 -9.37
N VAL A 196 -3.60 -16.21 -9.07
CA VAL A 196 -4.85 -15.78 -8.42
C VAL A 196 -5.75 -15.17 -9.50
N PRO A 197 -6.80 -15.88 -9.97
CA PRO A 197 -7.63 -15.42 -11.07
C PRO A 197 -8.21 -14.02 -10.80
N LEU A 198 -8.17 -13.14 -11.80
CA LEU A 198 -8.60 -11.73 -11.72
C LEU A 198 -10.07 -11.54 -11.34
N VAL A 199 -10.91 -12.51 -11.69
CA VAL A 199 -12.33 -12.55 -11.38
C VAL A 199 -12.65 -13.98 -10.92
N MET A 200 -13.24 -14.10 -9.74
CA MET A 200 -13.92 -15.34 -9.34
C MET A 200 -15.37 -15.14 -9.78
N ASP A 201 -15.85 -15.91 -10.75
CA ASP A 201 -17.28 -16.01 -10.98
C ASP A 201 -17.90 -16.54 -9.70
N LEU A 202 -18.77 -15.74 -9.08
CA LEU A 202 -19.66 -16.22 -8.02
C LEU A 202 -20.74 -17.05 -8.70
N SER A 203 -20.38 -18.26 -9.14
CA SER A 203 -21.34 -19.32 -9.41
C SER A 203 -21.94 -19.75 -8.08
N VAL A 204 -23.05 -19.11 -7.72
CA VAL A 204 -24.03 -19.61 -6.74
C VAL A 204 -24.84 -20.73 -7.38
#